data_AF-A0A963FR59-F1
#
_entry.id   AF-A0A963FR59-F1
#
_cell.length_a   1.000
_cell.length_b   1.000
_cell.length_c   1.000
_cell.angle_alpha   90.00
_cell.angle_beta   90.00
_cell.angle_gamma   90.00
#
_symmetry.space_group_name_H-M   'P 1'
#
loop_
_entity.id
_entity.type
_entity.pdbx_description
1 polymer ?
#
loop_
_entity_poly.entity_id
_entity_poly.type
_entity_poly.pdbx_seq_one_letter_code
_entity_poly.pdbx_strand_id
1 'polypeptide(L)'
;MRAARLAMPLLWLVVAGYCAYIGWAYVDGQRAAADGERPLYTDFVSTYAGSLLMRSAPPENVYRPRRMYEAEQAAARAVYDVPLSESQVRAVGFSPWMYPPTFLLMVVPLAYLPYLVALIAWTAVTALPYLDAMRGILRSRFALPAALAAPPVFFNAMYGQTGFLIGGLIALGLLHLRSLPLMAGMLIGLASVKPHFGLLIPLALAAGGHWRAFGAAAGTVIGLIVLSVLAFGDDPWFGFIGTVGFHMDGIGAGVYNWPVMTTVLSLLKLIGAPMAAAWAAQGAVSLAVALAVVGLWWRLRREPARDGLLYALLCTGTTLALPFAYAYDLVLLVPARPGCGLIWTPAGDGGGSGPGCWWPCWRCCRCACCRRLPASGWRWLARLSCSA
;
A
#
# COMPACT_ATOMS: atom_id res chain seq x y z
N MET A 1 32.51 10.71 3.02
CA MET A 1 32.38 10.76 1.53
C MET A 1 32.34 9.39 0.85
N ARG A 2 33.13 8.37 1.25
CA ARG A 2 33.09 7.03 0.61
C ARG A 2 31.77 6.26 0.83
N ALA A 3 31.18 6.32 2.03
CA ALA A 3 29.91 5.65 2.33
C ALA A 3 28.73 6.13 1.46
N ALA A 4 28.62 7.44 1.19
CA ALA A 4 27.56 8.01 0.35
C ALA A 4 27.70 7.66 -1.14
N ARG A 5 28.92 7.35 -1.61
CA ARG A 5 29.17 6.91 -3.00
C ARG A 5 28.76 5.46 -3.23
N LEU A 6 28.84 4.61 -2.20
CA LEU A 6 28.45 3.20 -2.27
C LEU A 6 26.96 2.96 -1.98
N ALA A 7 26.27 3.89 -1.31
CA ALA A 7 24.85 3.72 -0.98
C ALA A 7 23.95 3.48 -2.21
N MET A 8 24.17 4.23 -3.30
CA MET A 8 23.37 4.11 -4.51
C MET A 8 23.50 2.73 -5.19
N PRO A 9 24.71 2.25 -5.53
CA PRO A 9 24.86 0.94 -6.14
C PRO A 9 24.41 -0.19 -5.20
N LEU A 10 24.58 -0.06 -3.88
CA LEU A 10 24.10 -1.06 -2.92
C LEU A 10 22.57 -1.18 -2.92
N LEU A 11 21.84 -0.06 -2.93
CA LEU A 11 20.37 -0.09 -2.99
C LEU A 11 19.90 -0.74 -4.30
N TRP A 12 20.51 -0.38 -5.43
CA TRP A 12 20.17 -1.01 -6.72
C TRP A 12 20.56 -2.48 -6.78
N LEU A 13 21.64 -2.89 -6.12
CA LEU A 13 22.02 -4.30 -5.99
C LEU A 13 20.97 -5.08 -5.21
N VAL A 14 20.42 -4.51 -4.13
CA VAL A 14 19.31 -5.13 -3.39
C VAL A 14 18.07 -5.26 -4.28
N VAL A 15 17.70 -4.20 -5.01
CA VAL A 15 16.56 -4.23 -5.94
C VAL A 15 16.77 -5.27 -7.04
N ALA A 16 17.96 -5.33 -7.63
CA ALA A 16 18.31 -6.33 -8.63
C ALA A 16 18.24 -7.75 -8.06
N GLY A 17 18.70 -7.95 -6.81
CA GLY A 17 18.56 -9.20 -6.09
C GLY A 17 17.10 -9.62 -5.87
N TYR A 18 16.23 -8.67 -5.51
CA TYR A 18 14.78 -8.91 -5.40
C TYR A 18 14.18 -9.32 -6.75
N CYS A 19 14.46 -8.57 -7.81
CA CYS A 19 13.97 -8.90 -9.15
C CYS A 19 14.48 -10.25 -9.64
N ALA A 20 15.76 -10.56 -9.42
CA ALA A 20 16.35 -11.84 -9.78
C ALA A 20 15.72 -13.00 -9.00
N TYR A 21 15.51 -12.84 -7.69
CA TYR A 21 14.86 -13.87 -6.88
C TYR A 21 13.41 -14.09 -7.29
N ILE A 22 12.62 -13.01 -7.48
CA ILE A 22 11.23 -13.13 -7.93
C ILE A 22 11.18 -13.82 -9.30
N GLY A 23 12.01 -13.38 -10.26
CA GLY A 23 12.09 -14.01 -11.58
C GLY A 23 12.48 -15.49 -11.51
N TRP A 24 13.49 -15.81 -10.70
CA TRP A 24 13.89 -17.20 -10.44
C TRP A 24 12.74 -18.01 -9.83
N ALA A 25 12.05 -17.51 -8.81
CA ALA A 25 10.96 -18.23 -8.14
C ALA A 25 9.78 -18.53 -9.09
N TYR A 26 9.43 -17.60 -9.99
CA TYR A 26 8.40 -17.85 -11.01
C TYR A 26 8.88 -18.88 -12.05
N VAL A 27 10.13 -18.84 -12.50
CA VAL A 27 10.69 -19.84 -13.42
C VAL A 27 10.78 -21.22 -12.76
N ASP A 28 11.21 -21.26 -11.50
CA ASP A 28 11.28 -22.47 -10.69
C ASP A 28 9.88 -23.07 -10.47
N GLY A 29 8.88 -22.24 -10.18
CA GLY A 29 7.49 -22.66 -10.12
C GLY A 29 6.97 -23.28 -11.42
N GLN A 30 7.36 -22.74 -12.59
CA GLN A 30 7.00 -23.31 -13.89
C GLN A 30 7.69 -24.67 -14.13
N ARG A 31 8.95 -24.83 -13.69
CA ARG A 31 9.67 -26.11 -13.77
C ARG A 31 9.02 -27.15 -12.86
N ALA A 32 8.80 -26.79 -11.59
CA ALA A 32 8.10 -27.65 -10.62
C ALA A 32 6.72 -28.07 -11.15
N ALA A 33 5.97 -27.16 -11.78
CA ALA A 33 4.70 -27.50 -12.43
C ALA A 33 4.87 -28.58 -13.52
N ALA A 34 5.87 -28.42 -14.40
CA ALA A 34 6.16 -29.34 -15.49
C ALA A 34 6.65 -30.72 -15.01
N ASP A 35 7.39 -30.74 -13.90
CA ASP A 35 7.92 -31.96 -13.28
C ASP A 35 6.88 -32.71 -12.42
N GLY A 36 5.65 -32.19 -12.32
CA GLY A 36 4.59 -32.77 -11.49
C GLY A 36 4.70 -32.45 -9.99
N GLU A 37 5.65 -31.60 -9.61
CA GLU A 37 5.87 -31.13 -8.25
C GLU A 37 4.92 -29.97 -7.87
N ARG A 38 4.94 -29.55 -6.60
CA ARG A 38 4.10 -28.45 -6.13
C ARG A 38 4.55 -27.12 -6.77
N PRO A 39 3.70 -26.46 -7.54
CA PRO A 39 4.09 -25.23 -8.21
C PRO A 39 3.95 -24.01 -7.27
N LEU A 40 4.48 -22.86 -7.70
CA LEU A 40 4.41 -21.61 -6.94
C LEU A 40 3.00 -21.01 -6.98
N TYR A 41 2.38 -20.85 -5.82
CA TYR A 41 1.15 -20.07 -5.70
C TYR A 41 1.40 -18.87 -4.80
N THR A 42 0.97 -17.70 -5.27
CA THR A 42 1.09 -16.44 -4.54
C THR A 42 -0.28 -15.91 -4.16
N ASP A 43 -0.35 -15.01 -3.19
CA ASP A 43 -1.62 -14.43 -2.73
C ASP A 43 -2.42 -13.76 -3.87
N PHE A 44 -1.73 -13.28 -4.91
CA PHE A 44 -2.33 -12.75 -6.12
C PHE A 44 -3.23 -13.73 -6.87
N VAL A 45 -3.01 -15.05 -6.73
CA VAL A 45 -3.90 -16.08 -7.30
C VAL A 45 -5.32 -15.87 -6.81
N SER A 46 -5.52 -15.61 -5.52
CA SER A 46 -6.84 -15.32 -4.94
C SER A 46 -7.45 -14.03 -5.52
N THR A 47 -6.65 -12.97 -5.69
CA THR A 47 -7.11 -11.70 -6.30
C THR A 47 -7.57 -11.91 -7.75
N TYR A 48 -6.80 -12.66 -8.54
CA TYR A 48 -7.12 -12.98 -9.91
C TYR A 48 -8.32 -13.95 -10.01
N ALA A 49 -8.41 -14.93 -9.11
CA ALA A 49 -9.54 -15.85 -9.00
C ALA A 49 -10.87 -15.12 -8.76
N GLY A 50 -10.88 -14.17 -7.81
CA GLY A 50 -12.06 -13.33 -7.56
C GLY A 50 -12.46 -12.54 -8.82
N SER A 51 -11.49 -12.01 -9.55
CA SER A 51 -11.74 -11.34 -10.84
C SER A 51 -12.34 -12.28 -11.89
N LEU A 52 -11.79 -13.48 -12.06
CA LEU A 52 -12.33 -14.49 -12.99
C LEU A 52 -13.75 -14.92 -12.62
N LEU A 53 -14.02 -15.08 -11.32
CA LEU A 53 -15.34 -15.44 -10.81
C LEU A 53 -16.37 -14.35 -11.12
N MET A 54 -16.01 -13.08 -10.95
CA MET A 54 -16.86 -11.94 -11.32
C MET A 54 -17.23 -11.90 -12.82
N ARG A 55 -16.44 -12.52 -13.69
CA ARG A 55 -16.72 -12.61 -15.13
C ARG A 55 -17.72 -13.71 -15.49
N SER A 56 -17.86 -14.72 -14.64
CA SER A 56 -18.55 -15.97 -14.96
C SER A 56 -19.71 -16.31 -14.02
N ALA A 57 -19.83 -15.61 -12.88
CA ALA A 57 -20.85 -15.82 -11.88
C ALA A 57 -21.32 -14.48 -11.28
N PRO A 58 -22.52 -14.46 -10.68
CA PRO A 58 -22.99 -13.31 -9.91
C PRO A 58 -21.97 -12.86 -8.83
N PRO A 59 -21.78 -11.54 -8.62
CA PRO A 59 -20.71 -10.99 -7.79
C PRO A 59 -20.63 -11.50 -6.35
N GLU A 60 -21.76 -11.81 -5.72
CA GLU A 60 -21.85 -12.30 -4.35
C GLU A 60 -21.17 -13.68 -4.15
N ASN A 61 -20.90 -14.40 -5.25
CA ASN A 61 -20.24 -15.71 -5.19
C ASN A 61 -18.79 -15.63 -4.74
N VAL A 62 -18.11 -14.47 -4.82
CA VAL A 62 -16.76 -14.29 -4.26
C VAL A 62 -16.73 -14.52 -2.74
N TYR A 63 -17.87 -14.33 -2.06
CA TYR A 63 -18.02 -14.55 -0.62
C TYR A 63 -18.51 -15.95 -0.26
N ARG A 64 -18.73 -16.84 -1.25
CA ARG A 64 -19.13 -18.22 -1.02
C ARG A 64 -17.86 -19.10 -1.04
N PRO A 65 -17.45 -19.72 0.08
CA PRO A 65 -16.17 -20.44 0.16
C PRO A 65 -15.94 -21.47 -0.95
N ARG A 66 -16.99 -22.25 -1.28
CA ARG A 66 -16.91 -23.23 -2.36
C ARG A 66 -16.66 -22.61 -3.73
N ARG A 67 -17.37 -21.53 -4.07
CA ARG A 67 -17.23 -20.84 -5.36
C ARG A 67 -15.87 -20.16 -5.48
N MET A 68 -15.42 -19.54 -4.40
CA MET A 68 -14.10 -18.93 -4.35
C MET A 68 -13.00 -19.97 -4.51
N TYR A 69 -13.10 -21.12 -3.83
CA TYR A 69 -12.15 -22.22 -3.99
C TYR A 69 -12.13 -22.78 -5.43
N GLU A 70 -13.31 -23.00 -6.04
CA GLU A 70 -13.42 -23.40 -7.45
C GLU A 70 -12.75 -22.37 -8.39
N ALA A 71 -12.91 -21.07 -8.11
CA ALA A 71 -12.27 -20.01 -8.86
C ALA A 71 -10.74 -19.97 -8.67
N GLU A 72 -10.24 -20.26 -7.46
CA GLU A 72 -8.80 -20.37 -7.18
C GLU A 72 -8.16 -21.53 -7.92
N GLN A 73 -8.85 -22.66 -7.99
CA GLN A 73 -8.42 -23.80 -8.80
C GLN A 73 -8.39 -23.47 -10.30
N ALA A 74 -9.39 -22.73 -10.81
CA ALA A 74 -9.41 -22.27 -12.18
C ALA A 74 -8.28 -21.25 -12.46
N ALA A 75 -8.03 -20.33 -11.52
CA ALA A 75 -6.93 -19.38 -11.60
C ALA A 75 -5.58 -20.10 -11.59
N ALA A 76 -5.38 -21.09 -10.71
CA ALA A 76 -4.19 -21.92 -10.64
C ALA A 76 -3.86 -22.58 -11.98
N ARG A 77 -4.86 -23.11 -12.67
CA ARG A 77 -4.71 -23.68 -14.02
C ARG A 77 -4.34 -22.62 -15.08
N ALA A 78 -4.73 -21.36 -14.87
CA ALA A 78 -4.39 -20.26 -15.76
C ALA A 78 -3.01 -19.62 -15.48
N VAL A 79 -2.35 -20.00 -14.37
CA VAL A 79 -0.99 -19.52 -14.04
C VAL A 79 0.08 -20.20 -14.88
N TYR A 80 -0.15 -21.46 -15.25
CA TYR A 80 0.85 -22.36 -15.83
C TYR A 80 0.49 -22.73 -17.27
N ASP A 81 1.49 -22.73 -18.15
CA ASP A 81 1.31 -23.12 -19.56
C ASP A 81 1.26 -24.66 -19.74
N VAL A 82 1.47 -25.41 -18.66
CA VAL A 82 1.41 -26.88 -18.62
C VAL A 82 0.15 -27.37 -17.90
N PRO A 83 -0.43 -28.50 -18.32
CA PRO A 83 -1.55 -29.11 -17.61
C PRO A 83 -1.14 -29.52 -16.19
N LEU A 84 -1.83 -28.98 -15.19
CA LEU A 84 -1.62 -29.35 -13.79
C LEU A 84 -2.42 -30.59 -13.41
N SER A 85 -1.82 -31.49 -12.64
CA SER A 85 -2.52 -32.59 -11.99
C SER A 85 -3.47 -32.10 -10.88
N GLU A 86 -4.45 -32.92 -10.54
CA GLU A 86 -5.43 -32.59 -9.49
C GLU A 86 -4.78 -32.40 -8.10
N SER A 87 -3.66 -33.08 -7.80
CA SER A 87 -2.89 -32.86 -6.57
C SER A 87 -2.22 -31.48 -6.58
N GLN A 88 -1.62 -31.08 -7.70
CA GLN A 88 -1.00 -29.76 -7.85
C GLN A 88 -2.02 -28.63 -7.75
N VAL A 89 -3.22 -28.81 -8.33
CA VAL A 89 -4.31 -27.83 -8.23
C VAL A 89 -4.81 -27.72 -6.79
N ARG A 90 -5.00 -28.85 -6.08
CA ARG A 90 -5.39 -28.81 -4.65
C ARG A 90 -4.35 -28.14 -3.76
N ALA A 91 -3.06 -28.17 -4.16
CA ALA A 91 -1.98 -27.55 -3.41
C ALA A 91 -1.99 -26.01 -3.43
N VAL A 92 -2.86 -25.38 -4.23
CA VAL A 92 -3.15 -23.93 -4.15
C VAL A 92 -3.68 -23.53 -2.77
N GLY A 93 -4.33 -24.46 -2.06
CA GLY A 93 -4.99 -24.18 -0.80
C GLY A 93 -6.28 -23.38 -1.00
N PHE A 94 -6.82 -22.84 0.08
CA PHE A 94 -8.00 -21.99 0.04
C PHE A 94 -7.71 -20.67 0.72
N SER A 95 -7.93 -19.56 0.02
CA SER A 95 -7.80 -18.19 0.57
C SER A 95 -9.16 -17.49 0.53
N PRO A 96 -9.84 -17.29 1.67
CA PRO A 96 -11.15 -16.67 1.64
C PRO A 96 -11.05 -15.20 1.20
N TRP A 97 -12.04 -14.74 0.44
CA TRP A 97 -12.11 -13.36 -0.01
C TRP A 97 -12.47 -12.42 1.15
N MET A 98 -11.49 -11.65 1.61
CA MET A 98 -11.61 -10.77 2.79
C MET A 98 -11.91 -9.30 2.44
N TYR A 99 -12.06 -8.97 1.16
CA TYR A 99 -12.18 -7.58 0.72
C TYR A 99 -13.65 -7.15 0.54
N PRO A 100 -13.99 -5.89 0.86
CA PRO A 100 -15.32 -5.35 0.62
C PRO A 100 -15.63 -5.26 -0.89
N PRO A 101 -16.91 -5.15 -1.28
CA PRO A 101 -17.29 -5.04 -2.70
C PRO A 101 -16.69 -3.85 -3.43
N THR A 102 -16.27 -2.80 -2.72
CA THR A 102 -15.55 -1.66 -3.32
C THR A 102 -14.22 -2.07 -3.96
N PHE A 103 -13.57 -3.13 -3.46
CA PHE A 103 -12.34 -3.64 -4.07
C PHE A 103 -12.58 -4.33 -5.41
N LEU A 104 -13.79 -4.87 -5.63
CA LEU A 104 -14.17 -5.53 -6.89
C LEU A 104 -14.08 -4.56 -8.08
N LEU A 105 -14.37 -3.27 -7.86
CA LEU A 105 -14.22 -2.22 -8.87
C LEU A 105 -12.79 -2.15 -9.45
N MET A 106 -11.78 -2.50 -8.65
CA MET A 106 -10.38 -2.46 -9.07
C MET A 106 -9.92 -3.78 -9.70
N VAL A 107 -10.44 -4.92 -9.25
CA VAL A 107 -9.94 -6.23 -9.68
C VAL A 107 -10.63 -6.77 -10.93
N VAL A 108 -11.88 -6.37 -11.22
CA VAL A 108 -12.65 -6.87 -12.39
C VAL A 108 -11.89 -6.76 -13.73
N PRO A 109 -11.16 -5.67 -14.03
CA PRO A 109 -10.40 -5.59 -15.28
C PRO A 109 -9.31 -6.66 -15.44
N LEU A 110 -8.84 -7.27 -14.34
CA LEU A 110 -7.75 -8.25 -14.38
C LEU A 110 -8.15 -9.55 -15.09
N ALA A 111 -9.42 -9.96 -15.05
CA ALA A 111 -9.93 -11.17 -15.70
C ALA A 111 -9.88 -11.12 -17.24
N TYR A 112 -9.58 -9.97 -17.83
CA TYR A 112 -9.42 -9.79 -19.27
C TYR A 112 -7.95 -9.87 -19.71
N LEU A 113 -7.01 -10.03 -18.77
CA LEU A 113 -5.59 -10.16 -19.03
C LEU A 113 -5.13 -11.60 -18.71
N PRO A 114 -4.15 -12.15 -19.45
CA PRO A 114 -3.46 -13.37 -19.02
C PRO A 114 -2.84 -13.18 -17.63
N TYR A 115 -2.75 -14.25 -16.83
CA TYR A 115 -2.36 -14.18 -15.41
C TYR A 115 -1.08 -13.36 -15.16
N LEU A 116 -0.01 -13.66 -15.90
CA LEU A 116 1.28 -12.96 -15.72
C LEU A 116 1.19 -11.47 -16.08
N VAL A 117 0.42 -11.14 -17.12
CA VAL A 117 0.18 -9.74 -17.52
C VAL A 117 -0.65 -9.03 -16.45
N ALA A 118 -1.68 -9.70 -15.90
CA ALA A 118 -2.49 -9.18 -14.81
C ALA A 118 -1.63 -8.89 -13.55
N LEU A 119 -0.75 -9.82 -13.18
CA LEU A 119 0.16 -9.67 -12.04
C LEU A 119 1.13 -8.50 -12.22
N ILE A 120 1.76 -8.39 -13.39
CA ILE A 120 2.71 -7.30 -13.68
C ILE A 120 1.96 -5.96 -13.68
N ALA A 121 0.81 -5.89 -14.36
CA ALA A 121 -0.02 -4.68 -14.41
C ALA A 121 -0.48 -4.26 -13.01
N TRP A 122 -0.98 -5.21 -12.21
CA TRP A 122 -1.39 -4.98 -10.83
C TRP A 122 -0.24 -4.44 -9.97
N THR A 123 0.90 -5.10 -9.99
CA THR A 123 2.07 -4.70 -9.21
C THR A 123 2.58 -3.32 -9.63
N ALA A 124 2.62 -3.05 -10.94
CA ALA A 124 3.07 -1.76 -11.47
C ALA A 124 2.10 -0.62 -11.12
N VAL A 125 0.80 -0.81 -11.35
CA VAL A 125 -0.24 0.21 -11.08
C VAL A 125 -0.31 0.54 -9.60
N THR A 126 -0.29 -0.47 -8.73
CA THR A 126 -0.33 -0.26 -7.28
C THR A 126 0.95 0.39 -6.74
N ALA A 127 2.11 0.15 -7.38
CA ALA A 127 3.38 0.79 -7.02
C ALA A 127 3.43 2.30 -7.34
N LEU A 128 2.64 2.79 -8.30
CA LEU A 128 2.67 4.21 -8.71
C LEU A 128 2.46 5.20 -7.53
N PRO A 129 1.36 5.13 -6.75
CA PRO A 129 1.15 6.04 -5.63
C PRO A 129 2.23 5.90 -4.56
N TYR A 130 2.77 4.70 -4.33
CA TYR A 130 3.85 4.46 -3.38
C TYR A 130 5.15 5.15 -3.82
N LEU A 131 5.58 4.94 -5.07
CA LEU A 131 6.81 5.54 -5.58
C LEU A 131 6.68 7.07 -5.67
N ASP A 132 5.51 7.60 -6.00
CA ASP A 132 5.26 9.03 -6.01
C ASP A 132 5.34 9.64 -4.60
N ALA A 133 4.69 9.01 -3.61
CA ALA A 133 4.81 9.41 -2.21
C ALA A 133 6.27 9.43 -1.76
N MET A 134 7.04 8.38 -2.08
CA MET A 134 8.45 8.29 -1.70
C MET A 134 9.33 9.36 -2.36
N ARG A 135 9.07 9.73 -3.63
CA ARG A 135 9.74 10.87 -4.28
C ARG A 135 9.44 12.18 -3.56
N GLY A 136 8.17 12.40 -3.20
CA GLY A 136 7.73 13.60 -2.49
C GLY A 136 8.29 13.71 -1.07
N ILE A 137 8.46 12.57 -0.38
CA ILE A 137 8.97 12.49 0.99
C ILE A 137 10.50 12.64 1.04
N LEU A 138 11.23 11.89 0.21
CA LEU A 138 12.71 11.87 0.28
C LEU A 138 13.37 12.98 -0.53
N ARG A 139 12.68 13.52 -1.56
CA ARG A 139 13.14 14.65 -2.42
C ARG A 139 14.60 14.55 -2.83
N SER A 140 15.05 13.34 -3.14
CA SER A 140 16.45 13.00 -3.36
C SER A 140 16.59 11.94 -4.45
N ARG A 141 17.75 11.89 -5.11
CA ARG A 141 18.08 10.84 -6.08
C ARG A 141 18.01 9.42 -5.49
N PHE A 142 18.08 9.30 -4.16
CA PHE A 142 17.96 8.03 -3.45
C PHE A 142 16.50 7.57 -3.26
N ALA A 143 15.50 8.40 -3.59
CA ALA A 143 14.11 8.15 -3.26
C ALA A 143 13.60 6.79 -3.79
N LEU A 144 13.76 6.56 -5.09
CA LEU A 144 13.34 5.31 -5.73
C LEU A 144 14.13 4.09 -5.28
N PRO A 145 15.48 4.09 -5.32
CA PRO A 145 16.22 2.91 -4.90
C PRO A 145 16.02 2.60 -3.40
N ALA A 146 15.87 3.60 -2.53
CA ALA A 146 15.57 3.38 -1.13
C ALA A 146 14.15 2.84 -0.91
N ALA A 147 13.17 3.35 -1.66
CA ALA A 147 11.80 2.84 -1.64
C ALA A 147 11.74 1.39 -2.09
N LEU A 148 12.41 1.05 -3.20
CA LEU A 148 12.37 -0.29 -3.80
C LEU A 148 13.22 -1.32 -3.02
N ALA A 149 14.30 -0.89 -2.37
CA ALA A 149 15.16 -1.77 -1.58
C ALA A 149 14.59 -2.06 -0.17
N ALA A 150 13.47 -1.46 0.23
CA ALA A 150 12.89 -1.72 1.53
C ALA A 150 12.29 -3.14 1.60
N PRO A 151 12.59 -3.96 2.62
CA PRO A 151 12.14 -5.36 2.67
C PRO A 151 10.63 -5.61 2.49
N PRO A 152 9.70 -4.76 3.02
CA PRO A 152 8.27 -4.95 2.76
C PRO A 152 7.87 -4.89 1.28
N VAL A 153 8.63 -4.15 0.46
CA VAL A 153 8.42 -4.05 -1.00
C VAL A 153 8.67 -5.38 -1.67
N PHE A 154 9.70 -6.11 -1.25
CA PHE A 154 9.96 -7.45 -1.75
C PHE A 154 8.77 -8.38 -1.52
N PHE A 155 8.27 -8.44 -0.28
CA PHE A 155 7.11 -9.28 0.03
C PHE A 155 5.86 -8.85 -0.74
N ASN A 156 5.61 -7.54 -0.84
CA ASN A 156 4.46 -7.05 -1.58
C ASN A 156 4.52 -7.40 -3.08
N ALA A 157 5.70 -7.25 -3.70
CA ALA A 157 5.92 -7.58 -5.10
C ALA A 157 5.89 -9.10 -5.35
N MET A 158 6.53 -9.88 -4.48
CA MET A 158 6.58 -11.35 -4.59
C MET A 158 5.17 -11.95 -4.53
N TYR A 159 4.35 -11.50 -3.58
CA TYR A 159 3.00 -12.04 -3.38
C TYR A 159 1.90 -11.31 -4.17
N GLY A 160 2.22 -10.21 -4.87
CA GLY A 160 1.26 -9.38 -5.61
C GLY A 160 0.18 -8.75 -4.73
N GLN A 161 0.58 -8.30 -3.53
CA GLN A 161 -0.33 -7.80 -2.49
C GLN A 161 -0.67 -6.29 -2.63
N THR A 162 -1.67 -5.84 -1.88
CA THR A 162 -2.22 -4.47 -1.93
C THR A 162 -1.39 -3.42 -1.17
N GLY A 163 -0.27 -3.80 -0.56
CA GLY A 163 0.54 -2.94 0.33
C GLY A 163 1.03 -1.67 -0.37
N PHE A 164 1.45 -1.75 -1.64
CA PHE A 164 1.80 -0.57 -2.42
C PHE A 164 0.63 0.41 -2.59
N LEU A 165 -0.55 -0.09 -2.92
CA LEU A 165 -1.73 0.74 -3.15
C LEU A 165 -2.12 1.48 -1.87
N ILE A 166 -2.31 0.75 -0.79
CA ILE A 166 -2.81 1.30 0.48
C ILE A 166 -1.76 2.20 1.12
N GLY A 167 -0.53 1.70 1.25
CA GLY A 167 0.57 2.47 1.84
C GLY A 167 0.89 3.73 1.03
N GLY A 168 0.89 3.61 -0.30
CA GLY A 168 1.12 4.72 -1.21
C GLY A 168 0.03 5.78 -1.17
N LEU A 169 -1.24 5.39 -1.24
CA LEU A 169 -2.37 6.33 -1.17
C LEU A 169 -2.43 7.06 0.16
N ILE A 170 -2.23 6.35 1.29
CA ILE A 170 -2.18 6.98 2.62
C ILE A 170 -1.00 7.95 2.70
N ALA A 171 0.21 7.53 2.33
CA ALA A 171 1.40 8.37 2.41
C ALA A 171 1.29 9.61 1.50
N LEU A 172 0.78 9.46 0.28
CA LEU A 172 0.56 10.56 -0.65
C LEU A 172 -0.53 11.51 -0.14
N GLY A 173 -1.59 10.96 0.49
CA GLY A 173 -2.63 11.74 1.15
C GLY A 173 -2.08 12.58 2.29
N LEU A 174 -1.25 11.98 3.16
CA LEU A 174 -0.60 12.70 4.26
C LEU A 174 0.36 13.79 3.76
N LEU A 175 1.12 13.53 2.69
CA LEU A 175 1.98 14.53 2.02
C LEU A 175 1.23 15.78 1.56
N HIS A 176 -0.02 15.62 1.13
CA HIS A 176 -0.83 16.71 0.61
C HIS A 176 -1.85 17.23 1.63
N LEU A 177 -1.79 16.79 2.88
CA LEU A 177 -2.85 17.02 3.87
C LEU A 177 -3.10 18.51 4.14
N ARG A 178 -2.04 19.32 4.19
CA ARG A 178 -2.16 20.78 4.39
C ARG A 178 -2.38 21.56 3.10
N SER A 179 -1.69 21.20 2.03
CA SER A 179 -1.68 21.97 0.78
C SER A 179 -2.94 21.72 -0.07
N LEU A 180 -3.41 20.47 -0.14
CA LEU A 180 -4.54 20.05 -0.96
C LEU A 180 -5.46 19.12 -0.15
N PRO A 181 -6.13 19.62 0.90
CA PRO A 181 -6.85 18.79 1.87
C PRO A 181 -7.95 17.93 1.25
N LEU A 182 -8.62 18.41 0.19
CA LEU A 182 -9.65 17.62 -0.49
C LEU A 182 -9.05 16.42 -1.24
N MET A 183 -7.95 16.65 -1.98
CA MET A 183 -7.23 15.58 -2.68
C MET A 183 -6.63 14.59 -1.70
N ALA A 184 -6.05 15.08 -0.60
CA ALA A 184 -5.55 14.23 0.49
C ALA A 184 -6.64 13.32 1.05
N GLY A 185 -7.82 13.87 1.31
CA GLY A 185 -8.98 13.11 1.74
C GLY A 185 -9.41 12.06 0.70
N MET A 186 -9.49 12.42 -0.58
CA MET A 186 -9.85 11.47 -1.64
C MET A 186 -8.85 10.31 -1.72
N LEU A 187 -7.54 10.58 -1.69
CA LEU A 187 -6.50 9.55 -1.71
C LEU A 187 -6.61 8.60 -0.50
N ILE A 188 -6.80 9.15 0.70
CA ILE A 188 -7.03 8.37 1.91
C ILE A 188 -8.31 7.54 1.81
N GLY A 189 -9.39 8.11 1.26
CA GLY A 189 -10.65 7.42 1.04
C GLY A 189 -10.52 6.26 0.05
N LEU A 190 -9.76 6.42 -1.03
CA LEU A 190 -9.46 5.33 -1.98
C LEU A 190 -8.71 4.16 -1.33
N ALA A 191 -7.95 4.40 -0.26
CA ALA A 191 -7.27 3.35 0.48
C ALA A 191 -8.21 2.48 1.35
N SER A 192 -9.51 2.80 1.42
CA SER A 192 -10.49 2.06 2.23
C SER A 192 -10.79 0.64 1.75
N VAL A 193 -10.18 0.21 0.65
CA VAL A 193 -10.27 -1.17 0.13
C VAL A 193 -9.79 -2.22 1.13
N LYS A 194 -8.92 -1.85 2.09
CA LYS A 194 -8.74 -2.60 3.34
C LYS A 194 -9.20 -1.72 4.52
N PRO A 195 -10.47 -1.86 4.98
CA PRO A 195 -11.06 -0.94 5.95
C PRO A 195 -10.28 -0.79 7.25
N HIS A 196 -9.61 -1.85 7.71
CA HIS A 196 -8.87 -1.84 8.97
C HIS A 196 -7.68 -0.87 8.97
N PHE A 197 -7.04 -0.60 7.82
CA PHE A 197 -5.99 0.44 7.71
C PHE A 197 -6.54 1.86 7.96
N GLY A 198 -7.84 2.05 7.79
CA GLY A 198 -8.55 3.28 8.06
C GLY A 198 -8.98 3.45 9.52
N LEU A 199 -8.53 2.63 10.47
CA LEU A 199 -8.97 2.74 11.87
C LEU A 199 -8.48 4.02 12.56
N LEU A 200 -7.18 4.32 12.45
CA LEU A 200 -6.58 5.47 13.15
C LEU A 200 -6.65 6.77 12.36
N ILE A 201 -6.79 6.70 11.03
CA ILE A 201 -6.73 7.87 10.15
C ILE A 201 -7.87 8.87 10.44
N PRO A 202 -9.15 8.46 10.55
CA PRO A 202 -10.25 9.37 10.89
C PRO A 202 -10.04 10.04 12.25
N LEU A 203 -9.52 9.31 13.23
CA LEU A 203 -9.21 9.83 14.56
C LEU A 203 -8.12 10.90 14.49
N ALA A 204 -7.05 10.64 13.75
CA ALA A 204 -5.97 11.60 13.52
C ALA A 204 -6.46 12.86 12.80
N LEU A 205 -7.22 12.70 11.71
CA LEU A 205 -7.77 13.83 10.94
C LEU A 205 -8.70 14.69 11.79
N ALA A 206 -9.57 14.09 12.59
CA ALA A 206 -10.46 14.81 13.50
C ALA A 206 -9.68 15.53 14.62
N ALA A 207 -8.75 14.84 15.29
CA ALA A 207 -7.92 15.42 16.35
C ALA A 207 -7.05 16.59 15.84
N GLY A 208 -6.50 16.45 14.63
CA GLY A 208 -5.74 17.48 13.93
C GLY A 208 -6.59 18.64 13.38
N GLY A 209 -7.92 18.51 13.37
CA GLY A 209 -8.83 19.53 12.82
C GLY A 209 -8.84 19.58 11.28
N HIS A 210 -8.44 18.51 10.60
CA HIS A 210 -8.40 18.41 9.14
C HIS A 210 -9.77 18.03 8.54
N TRP A 211 -10.83 18.76 8.93
CA TRP A 211 -12.22 18.44 8.58
C TRP A 211 -12.49 18.38 7.07
N ARG A 212 -11.80 19.19 6.27
CA ARG A 212 -11.90 19.15 4.80
C ARG A 212 -11.41 17.82 4.23
N ALA A 213 -10.28 17.31 4.74
CA ALA A 213 -9.75 16.02 4.34
C ALA A 213 -10.62 14.87 4.88
N PHE A 214 -11.09 14.99 6.12
CA PHE A 214 -12.03 14.03 6.71
C PHE A 214 -13.31 13.89 5.87
N GLY A 215 -13.96 15.02 5.54
CA GLY A 215 -15.18 15.03 4.74
C GLY A 215 -14.96 14.51 3.32
N ALA A 216 -13.83 14.85 2.69
CA ALA A 216 -13.49 14.32 1.38
C ALA A 216 -13.22 12.80 1.42
N ALA A 217 -12.52 12.30 2.44
CA ALA A 217 -12.31 10.87 2.63
C ALA A 217 -13.64 10.12 2.82
N ALA A 218 -14.50 10.62 3.71
CA ALA A 218 -15.84 10.06 3.92
C ALA A 218 -16.67 10.06 2.63
N GLY A 219 -16.68 11.17 1.90
CA GLY A 219 -17.36 11.29 0.62
C GLY A 219 -16.83 10.31 -0.43
N THR A 220 -15.51 10.09 -0.50
CA THR A 220 -14.92 9.10 -1.40
C THR A 220 -15.30 7.67 -1.02
N VAL A 221 -15.28 7.32 0.27
CA VAL A 221 -15.70 5.98 0.73
C VAL A 221 -17.17 5.74 0.40
N ILE A 222 -18.05 6.70 0.70
CA ILE A 222 -19.48 6.62 0.36
C ILE A 222 -19.65 6.50 -1.17
N GLY A 223 -18.91 7.30 -1.94
CA GLY A 223 -18.94 7.23 -3.40
C GLY A 223 -18.52 5.87 -3.95
N LEU A 224 -17.48 5.24 -3.38
CA LEU A 224 -17.07 3.89 -3.75
C LEU A 224 -18.12 2.83 -3.39
N ILE A 225 -18.78 2.98 -2.23
CA ILE A 225 -19.87 2.08 -1.82
C ILE A 225 -21.04 2.22 -2.78
N VAL A 226 -21.48 3.44 -3.08
CA VAL A 226 -22.57 3.68 -4.04
C VAL A 226 -22.19 3.14 -5.41
N LEU A 227 -20.97 3.37 -5.88
CA LEU A 227 -20.50 2.87 -7.17
C LEU A 227 -20.45 1.33 -7.20
N SER A 228 -20.05 0.67 -6.11
CA SER A 228 -20.05 -0.79 -6.06
C SER A 228 -21.46 -1.37 -6.04
N VAL A 229 -22.40 -0.73 -5.34
CA VAL A 229 -23.82 -1.13 -5.37
C VAL A 229 -24.43 -0.92 -6.76
N LEU A 230 -24.15 0.20 -7.42
CA LEU A 230 -24.64 0.45 -8.78
C LEU A 230 -24.04 -0.52 -9.80
N ALA A 231 -22.79 -0.94 -9.61
CA ALA A 231 -22.10 -1.84 -10.53
C ALA A 231 -22.46 -3.32 -10.32
N PHE A 232 -22.66 -3.74 -9.06
CA PHE A 232 -22.73 -5.16 -8.69
C PHE A 232 -23.98 -5.56 -7.90
N GLY A 233 -24.85 -4.62 -7.56
CA GLY A 233 -25.96 -4.84 -6.63
C GLY A 233 -25.54 -4.78 -5.16
N ASP A 234 -26.49 -5.00 -4.26
CA ASP A 234 -26.32 -5.02 -2.82
C ASP A 234 -26.05 -6.42 -2.24
N ASP A 235 -26.41 -7.49 -2.95
CA ASP A 235 -26.11 -8.90 -2.58
C ASP A 235 -24.65 -9.15 -2.13
N PRO A 236 -23.61 -8.61 -2.81
CA PRO A 236 -22.21 -8.79 -2.39
C PRO A 236 -21.90 -8.17 -1.02
N TRP A 237 -22.61 -7.10 -0.63
CA TRP A 237 -22.45 -6.50 0.69
C TRP A 237 -22.99 -7.39 1.79
N PHE A 238 -24.15 -8.02 1.57
CA PHE A 238 -24.68 -9.02 2.51
C PHE A 238 -23.76 -10.24 2.61
N GLY A 239 -23.18 -10.68 1.48
CA GLY A 239 -22.14 -11.70 1.44
C GLY A 239 -20.92 -11.32 2.29
N PHE A 240 -20.34 -10.14 2.04
CA PHE A 240 -19.19 -9.62 2.78
C PHE A 240 -19.45 -9.57 4.30
N ILE A 241 -20.57 -8.97 4.71
CA ILE A 241 -20.94 -8.87 6.14
C ILE A 241 -21.15 -10.27 6.74
N GLY A 242 -21.81 -11.17 6.00
CA GLY A 242 -22.02 -12.56 6.44
C GLY A 242 -20.73 -13.36 6.65
N THR A 243 -19.65 -13.02 5.95
CA THR A 243 -18.36 -13.70 6.13
C THR A 243 -17.60 -13.29 7.41
N VAL A 244 -18.01 -12.22 8.10
CA VAL A 244 -17.30 -11.75 9.31
C VAL A 244 -17.21 -12.86 10.36
N GLY A 245 -18.31 -13.57 10.62
CA GLY A 245 -18.33 -14.71 11.54
C GLY A 245 -17.40 -15.84 11.10
N PHE A 246 -17.46 -16.22 9.81
CA PHE A 246 -16.60 -17.24 9.22
C PHE A 246 -15.10 -16.92 9.38
N HIS A 247 -14.71 -15.67 9.18
CA HIS A 247 -13.31 -15.26 9.37
C HIS A 247 -12.88 -15.37 10.85
N MET A 248 -13.75 -14.99 11.80
CA MET A 248 -13.49 -15.12 13.24
C MET A 248 -13.38 -16.59 13.68
N ASP A 249 -14.22 -17.47 13.15
CA ASP A 249 -14.14 -18.91 13.42
C ASP A 249 -12.85 -19.50 12.86
N GLY A 250 -12.45 -19.11 11.64
CA GLY A 250 -11.18 -19.51 11.04
C GLY A 250 -9.95 -19.09 11.86
N ILE A 251 -10.01 -17.93 12.51
CA ILE A 251 -8.97 -17.45 13.44
C ILE A 251 -8.89 -18.37 14.66
N GLY A 252 -10.03 -18.73 15.25
CA GLY A 252 -10.11 -19.66 16.38
C GLY A 252 -9.62 -21.08 16.03
N ALA A 253 -9.89 -21.53 14.80
CA ALA A 253 -9.47 -22.83 14.28
C ALA A 253 -8.00 -22.89 13.84
N GLY A 254 -7.25 -21.77 13.89
CA GLY A 254 -5.83 -21.74 13.54
C GLY A 254 -5.54 -21.80 12.04
N VAL A 255 -6.52 -21.44 11.20
CA VAL A 255 -6.38 -21.45 9.72
C VAL A 255 -5.41 -20.37 9.23
N TYR A 256 -5.15 -19.35 10.05
CA TYR A 256 -4.25 -18.24 9.72
C TYR A 256 -2.80 -18.58 10.04
N ASN A 257 -1.91 -18.23 9.11
CA ASN A 257 -0.48 -18.46 9.22
C ASN A 257 0.18 -17.43 10.15
N TRP A 258 0.25 -17.71 11.45
CA TRP A 258 0.83 -16.79 12.45
C TRP A 258 2.26 -16.32 12.11
N PRO A 259 3.23 -17.18 11.74
CA PRO A 259 4.61 -16.79 11.47
C PRO A 259 4.81 -15.63 10.48
N VAL A 260 3.90 -15.43 9.52
CA VAL A 260 4.03 -14.37 8.50
C VAL A 260 3.36 -13.05 8.92
N MET A 261 2.66 -13.05 10.05
CA MET A 261 1.97 -11.88 10.60
C MET A 261 2.88 -11.15 11.58
N THR A 262 2.90 -9.83 11.49
CA THR A 262 3.78 -8.94 12.27
C THR A 262 2.98 -8.18 13.33
N THR A 263 2.20 -8.90 14.14
CA THR A 263 1.26 -8.31 15.12
C THR A 263 1.48 -8.84 16.54
N VAL A 264 0.98 -8.11 17.54
CA VAL A 264 1.02 -8.55 18.95
C VAL A 264 0.20 -9.83 19.13
N LEU A 265 -0.95 -9.92 18.44
CA LEU A 265 -1.76 -11.12 18.37
C LEU A 265 -0.93 -12.34 17.92
N SER A 266 -0.23 -12.22 16.80
CA SER A 266 0.59 -13.31 16.25
C SER A 266 1.73 -13.72 17.19
N LEU A 267 2.48 -12.75 17.73
CA LEU A 267 3.56 -13.01 18.68
C LEU A 267 3.07 -13.83 19.88
N LEU A 268 1.96 -13.41 20.48
CA LEU A 268 1.39 -14.10 21.64
C LEU A 268 0.89 -15.50 21.28
N LYS A 269 0.33 -15.68 20.07
CA LYS A 269 -0.05 -17.00 19.58
C LYS A 269 1.15 -17.92 19.35
N LEU A 270 2.26 -17.40 18.83
CA LEU A 270 3.49 -18.17 18.59
C LEU A 270 4.16 -18.66 19.88
N ILE A 271 4.06 -17.89 20.97
CA ILE A 271 4.57 -18.31 22.29
C ILE A 271 3.58 -19.16 23.09
N GLY A 272 2.46 -19.57 22.48
CA GLY A 272 1.49 -20.49 23.09
C GLY A 272 0.42 -19.83 23.98
N ALA A 273 0.26 -18.50 23.94
CA ALA A 273 -0.76 -17.85 24.75
C ALA A 273 -2.20 -18.24 24.32
N PRO A 274 -3.16 -18.29 25.26
CA PRO A 274 -4.57 -18.46 24.95
C PRO A 274 -5.08 -17.34 24.03
N MET A 275 -6.03 -17.67 23.15
CA MET A 275 -6.58 -16.73 22.16
C MET A 275 -7.15 -15.47 22.83
N ALA A 276 -7.87 -15.62 23.95
CA ALA A 276 -8.43 -14.51 24.71
C ALA A 276 -7.35 -13.54 25.24
N ALA A 277 -6.23 -14.06 25.75
CA ALA A 277 -5.13 -13.24 26.24
C ALA A 277 -4.44 -12.49 25.09
N ALA A 278 -4.26 -13.15 23.95
CA ALA A 278 -3.67 -12.55 22.75
C ALA A 278 -4.54 -11.38 22.22
N TRP A 279 -5.86 -11.56 22.16
CA TRP A 279 -6.80 -10.51 21.79
C TRP A 279 -6.85 -9.36 22.80
N ALA A 280 -6.85 -9.66 24.10
CA ALA A 280 -6.84 -8.64 25.14
C ALA A 280 -5.58 -7.75 25.05
N ALA A 281 -4.41 -8.35 24.86
CA ALA A 281 -3.16 -7.62 24.69
C ALA A 281 -3.13 -6.79 23.40
N GLN A 282 -3.57 -7.36 22.27
CA GLN A 282 -3.69 -6.60 21.01
C GLN A 282 -4.66 -5.42 21.17
N GLY A 283 -5.80 -5.62 21.84
CA GLY A 283 -6.76 -4.56 22.14
C GLY A 283 -6.17 -3.45 23.00
N ALA A 284 -5.42 -3.80 24.06
CA ALA A 284 -4.74 -2.85 24.92
C ALA A 284 -3.70 -2.01 24.16
N VAL A 285 -2.88 -2.64 23.31
CA VAL A 285 -1.90 -1.95 22.47
C VAL A 285 -2.60 -1.02 21.47
N SER A 286 -3.66 -1.50 20.82
CA SER A 286 -4.41 -0.72 19.84
C SER A 286 -5.05 0.52 20.47
N LEU A 287 -5.61 0.38 21.68
CA LEU A 287 -6.17 1.49 22.46
C LEU A 287 -5.08 2.48 22.87
N ALA A 288 -3.95 2.00 23.40
CA ALA A 288 -2.84 2.87 23.81
C ALA A 288 -2.29 3.68 22.63
N VAL A 289 -2.12 3.04 21.47
CA VAL A 289 -1.70 3.70 20.24
C VAL A 289 -2.74 4.72 19.75
N ALA A 290 -4.03 4.39 19.78
CA ALA A 290 -5.09 5.31 19.40
C ALA A 290 -5.11 6.56 20.28
N LEU A 291 -4.99 6.39 21.60
CA LEU A 291 -4.91 7.49 22.56
C LEU A 291 -3.65 8.35 22.32
N ALA A 292 -2.51 7.74 22.03
CA ALA A 292 -1.28 8.46 21.71
C ALA A 292 -1.41 9.27 20.41
N VAL A 293 -1.98 8.68 19.35
CA VAL A 293 -2.25 9.37 18.08
C VAL A 293 -3.18 10.55 18.30
N VAL A 294 -4.33 10.33 18.94
CA VAL A 294 -5.31 11.41 19.21
C VAL A 294 -4.69 12.51 20.07
N GLY A 295 -4.01 12.14 21.16
CA GLY A 295 -3.40 13.10 22.09
C GLY A 295 -2.31 13.94 21.44
N LEU A 296 -1.40 13.32 20.67
CA LEU A 296 -0.31 14.03 20.00
C LEU A 296 -0.80 14.87 18.82
N TRP A 297 -1.72 14.35 18.00
CA TRP A 297 -2.32 15.13 16.91
C TRP A 297 -3.10 16.33 17.45
N TRP A 298 -3.86 16.16 18.54
CA TRP A 298 -4.57 17.28 19.17
C TRP A 298 -3.62 18.35 19.72
N ARG A 299 -2.58 17.94 20.47
CA ARG A 299 -1.62 18.85 21.09
C ARG A 299 -0.79 19.61 20.05
N LEU A 300 -0.32 18.91 19.01
CA LEU A 300 0.62 19.45 18.02
C LEU A 300 -0.05 19.96 16.73
N ARG A 301 -1.39 19.96 16.62
CA ARG A 301 -2.10 20.42 15.40
C ARG A 301 -1.71 21.82 14.91
N ARG A 302 -1.27 22.69 15.84
CA ARG A 302 -0.84 24.06 15.57
C ARG A 302 0.65 24.20 15.22
N GLU A 303 1.40 23.10 15.16
CA GLU A 303 2.84 23.08 14.89
C GLU A 303 3.16 22.35 13.57
N PRO A 304 3.07 23.03 12.41
CA PRO A 304 3.34 22.41 11.10
C PRO A 304 4.73 21.76 10.98
N ALA A 305 5.72 22.29 11.70
CA ALA A 305 7.08 21.73 11.74
C ALA A 305 7.15 20.30 12.31
N ARG A 306 6.09 19.84 12.99
CA ARG A 306 6.00 18.50 13.59
C ARG A 306 5.14 17.53 12.79
N ASP A 307 4.59 17.94 11.65
CA ASP A 307 3.71 17.10 10.82
C ASP A 307 4.39 15.78 10.42
N GLY A 308 5.67 15.81 10.03
CA GLY A 308 6.42 14.60 9.70
C GLY A 308 6.44 13.56 10.82
N LEU A 309 6.53 14.00 12.09
CA LEU A 309 6.43 13.13 13.25
C LEU A 309 5.01 12.57 13.41
N LEU A 310 3.98 13.40 13.24
CA LEU A 310 2.58 12.98 13.34
C LEU A 310 2.20 11.96 12.27
N TYR A 311 2.72 12.12 11.05
CA TYR A 311 2.49 11.19 9.95
C TYR A 311 3.24 9.88 10.14
N ALA A 312 4.50 9.93 10.59
CA ALA A 312 5.26 8.74 10.95
C ALA A 312 4.60 7.96 12.09
N LEU A 313 4.11 8.67 13.12
CA LEU A 313 3.34 8.10 14.22
C LEU A 313 2.06 7.44 13.73
N LEU A 314 1.31 8.08 12.81
CA LEU A 314 0.08 7.51 12.28
C LEU A 314 0.35 6.24 11.48
N CYS A 315 1.33 6.24 10.57
CA CYS A 315 1.70 5.07 9.78
C CYS A 315 2.17 3.91 10.67
N THR A 316 3.07 4.19 11.63
CA THR A 316 3.59 3.20 12.56
C THR A 316 2.53 2.69 13.53
N GLY A 317 1.74 3.60 14.07
CA GLY A 317 0.62 3.29 14.95
C GLY A 317 -0.42 2.43 14.25
N THR A 318 -0.72 2.70 12.97
CA THR A 318 -1.67 1.90 12.18
C THR A 318 -1.18 0.45 12.09
N THR A 319 0.08 0.22 11.74
CA THR A 319 0.60 -1.17 11.67
C THR A 319 0.63 -1.90 13.02
N LEU A 320 0.79 -1.18 14.14
CA LEU A 320 0.79 -1.75 15.49
C LEU A 320 -0.63 -2.05 16.02
N ALA A 321 -1.60 -1.20 15.68
CA ALA A 321 -2.98 -1.33 16.12
C ALA A 321 -3.75 -2.41 15.35
N LEU A 322 -3.25 -2.85 14.19
CA LEU A 322 -3.91 -3.88 13.41
C LEU A 322 -3.69 -5.28 14.01
N PRO A 323 -4.76 -6.05 14.29
CA PRO A 323 -4.63 -7.45 14.72
C PRO A 323 -4.11 -8.36 13.61
N PHE A 324 -4.33 -7.97 12.35
CA PHE A 324 -3.88 -8.66 11.15
C PHE A 324 -3.09 -7.70 10.26
N ALA A 325 -1.76 -7.81 10.32
CA ALA A 325 -0.83 -7.12 9.43
C ALA A 325 0.26 -8.12 9.05
N TYR A 326 0.54 -8.21 7.75
CA TYR A 326 1.55 -9.11 7.20
C TYR A 326 2.81 -8.35 6.79
N ALA A 327 3.89 -9.06 6.48
CA ALA A 327 5.14 -8.44 6.05
C ALA A 327 4.98 -7.51 4.83
N TYR A 328 4.06 -7.81 3.91
CA TYR A 328 3.76 -6.95 2.74
C TYR A 328 2.98 -5.68 3.12
N ASP A 329 2.23 -5.69 4.22
CA ASP A 329 1.47 -4.52 4.70
C ASP A 329 2.38 -3.47 5.33
N LEU A 330 3.58 -3.86 5.76
CA LEU A 330 4.60 -2.97 6.32
C LEU A 330 5.18 -1.98 5.31
N VAL A 331 4.75 -2.01 4.05
CA VAL A 331 5.04 -0.94 3.08
C VAL A 331 4.62 0.43 3.64
N LEU A 332 3.55 0.49 4.44
CA LEU A 332 3.11 1.72 5.13
C LEU A 332 4.18 2.30 6.09
N LEU A 333 5.10 1.49 6.61
CA LEU A 333 6.19 1.95 7.48
C LEU A 333 7.33 2.61 6.71
N VAL A 334 7.49 2.33 5.42
CA VAL A 334 8.63 2.84 4.64
C VAL A 334 8.62 4.37 4.56
N PRO A 335 7.47 5.03 4.27
CA PRO A 335 7.29 6.47 4.39
C PRO A 335 7.56 7.05 5.80
N ALA A 336 7.39 6.24 6.86
CA ALA A 336 7.44 6.67 8.27
C ALA A 336 8.86 6.72 8.85
N ARG A 337 9.88 6.26 8.12
CA ARG A 337 11.24 6.07 8.66
C ARG A 337 11.83 7.42 9.13
N PRO A 338 12.48 7.50 10.31
CA PRO A 338 13.01 8.77 10.86
C PRO A 338 14.01 9.53 9.95
N GLY A 339 14.74 8.82 9.08
CA GLY A 339 15.58 9.45 8.05
C GLY A 339 14.80 10.12 6.91
N CYS A 340 13.55 9.73 6.70
CA CYS A 340 12.57 10.46 5.89
C CYS A 340 11.98 11.62 6.70
N GLY A 341 11.71 11.43 8.00
CA GLY A 341 11.22 12.46 8.93
C GLY A 341 12.17 13.66 9.12
N LEU A 342 13.48 13.46 9.02
CA LEU A 342 14.50 14.53 8.97
C LEU A 342 14.45 15.36 7.67
N ILE A 343 13.70 14.91 6.66
CA ILE A 343 13.47 15.58 5.36
C ILE A 343 12.04 16.16 5.28
N TRP A 344 11.19 15.85 6.26
CA TRP A 344 9.87 16.49 6.43
C TRP A 344 9.93 17.85 7.13
N THR A 345 11.12 18.36 7.43
CA THR A 345 11.33 19.78 7.71
C THR A 345 11.28 20.54 6.39
N PRO A 346 10.55 21.66 6.28
CA PRO A 346 10.90 22.65 5.27
C PRO A 346 12.35 23.01 5.57
N ALA A 347 13.25 22.81 4.60
CA ALA A 347 14.58 23.39 4.66
C ALA A 347 14.42 24.92 4.61
N GLY A 348 14.15 25.51 5.77
CA GLY A 348 14.42 26.91 6.05
C GLY A 348 15.91 27.03 6.31
N ASP A 349 16.53 27.82 5.44
CA ASP A 349 17.71 28.65 5.72
C ASP A 349 19.06 27.93 5.68
N GLY A 350 19.61 27.90 4.45
CA GLY A 350 20.98 27.48 4.18
C GLY A 350 21.42 27.79 2.74
N GLY A 351 21.40 29.08 2.36
CA GLY A 351 22.23 29.69 1.32
C GLY A 351 22.30 29.04 -0.08
N GLY A 352 21.66 29.69 -1.06
CA GLY A 352 22.16 29.75 -2.43
C GLY A 352 21.31 29.08 -3.52
N SER A 353 20.84 29.92 -4.45
CA SER A 353 20.27 29.63 -5.79
C SER A 353 18.81 29.16 -5.91
N GLY A 354 17.93 30.15 -6.18
CA GLY A 354 16.87 30.16 -7.21
C GLY A 354 15.75 29.10 -7.21
N PRO A 355 14.46 29.48 -7.32
CA PRO A 355 13.38 28.50 -7.40
C PRO A 355 13.31 27.85 -8.80
N GLY A 356 13.83 26.64 -8.91
CA GLY A 356 13.57 25.75 -10.05
C GLY A 356 12.15 25.17 -9.95
N CYS A 357 11.22 25.78 -10.69
CA CYS A 357 9.85 25.28 -10.86
C CYS A 357 9.87 24.08 -11.82
N TRP A 358 9.61 22.87 -11.33
CA TRP A 358 9.53 21.66 -12.16
C TRP A 358 8.28 20.84 -11.84
N TRP A 359 7.11 21.38 -12.20
CA TRP A 359 5.89 20.62 -12.49
C TRP A 359 5.07 21.39 -13.56
N PRO A 360 4.35 20.74 -14.48
CA PRO A 360 3.63 21.41 -15.57
C PRO A 360 2.49 22.25 -14.99
N CYS A 361 2.59 23.56 -15.15
CA CYS A 361 1.68 24.55 -14.59
C CYS A 361 0.41 24.64 -15.45
N TRP A 362 -0.69 24.01 -15.05
CA TRP A 362 -2.00 24.19 -15.74
C TRP A 362 -2.88 25.29 -15.15
N ARG A 363 -2.52 25.94 -14.05
CA ARG A 363 -3.29 27.09 -13.52
C ARG A 363 -2.40 28.08 -12.78
N CYS A 364 -1.72 28.95 -13.51
CA CYS A 364 -1.15 30.16 -12.91
C CYS A 364 -1.29 31.35 -13.88
N CYS A 365 -2.47 31.95 -13.91
CA CYS A 365 -2.71 33.22 -14.62
C CYS A 365 -3.14 34.37 -13.68
N ARG A 366 -3.07 34.22 -12.35
CA ARG A 366 -3.47 35.31 -11.43
C ARG A 366 -2.64 35.40 -10.14
N CYS A 367 -1.32 35.28 -10.21
CA CYS A 367 -0.45 35.65 -9.09
C CYS A 367 0.43 36.86 -9.44
N ALA A 368 0.36 37.88 -8.60
CA ALA A 368 0.94 39.22 -8.76
C ALA A 368 2.48 39.31 -8.80
N CYS A 369 3.18 38.17 -8.93
CA CYS A 369 4.64 38.09 -8.90
C CYS A 369 5.30 38.49 -10.23
N CYS A 370 4.58 38.44 -11.36
CA CYS A 370 5.11 38.79 -12.69
C CYS A 370 5.13 40.29 -13.04
N ARG A 371 4.83 41.21 -12.10
CA ARG A 371 4.81 42.66 -12.38
C ARG A 371 6.03 43.44 -11.91
N ARG A 372 7.06 42.79 -11.36
CA ARG A 372 8.24 43.52 -10.85
C ARG A 372 9.54 42.79 -11.12
N LEU A 373 10.06 42.88 -12.35
CA LEU A 373 11.50 42.83 -12.60
C LEU A 373 11.84 43.81 -13.75
N PRO A 374 12.78 44.75 -13.54
CA PRO A 374 13.17 45.72 -14.57
C PRO A 374 14.14 45.09 -15.58
N ALA A 375 14.04 45.57 -16.83
CA ALA A 375 14.86 45.17 -17.96
C ALA A 375 16.26 45.81 -17.89
N SER A 376 17.25 45.11 -17.34
CA SER A 376 18.67 45.37 -17.62
C SER A 376 19.55 44.30 -16.95
N GLY A 377 20.27 43.51 -17.75
CA GLY A 377 21.24 42.57 -17.19
C GLY A 377 21.68 41.43 -18.11
N TRP A 378 21.67 41.61 -19.43
CA TRP A 378 22.31 40.69 -20.36
C TRP A 378 23.73 41.18 -20.65
N ARG A 379 24.73 40.47 -20.14
CA ARG A 379 26.08 40.30 -20.71
C ARG A 379 26.94 39.52 -19.72
N TRP A 380 27.59 38.48 -20.24
CA TRP A 380 28.84 37.81 -19.78
C TRP A 380 28.72 36.28 -19.80
N LEU A 381 28.88 35.74 -21.01
CA LEU A 381 29.34 34.40 -21.32
C LEU A 381 30.50 34.58 -22.30
N ALA A 382 31.71 34.11 -21.97
CA ALA A 382 32.71 33.52 -22.87
C ALA A 382 34.10 33.46 -22.22
N ARG A 383 34.83 32.37 -22.51
CA ARG A 383 36.26 32.06 -22.23
C ARG A 383 36.47 31.35 -20.88
N LEU A 384 37.05 30.15 -20.76
CA LEU A 384 37.92 29.34 -21.63
C LEU A 384 37.89 27.85 -21.18
N SER A 385 38.12 26.97 -22.15
CA SER A 385 38.43 25.54 -22.06
C SER A 385 39.92 25.26 -21.76
N CYS A 386 40.20 24.02 -21.34
CA CYS A 386 41.48 23.28 -21.34
C CYS A 386 42.52 23.49 -20.21
N SER A 387 42.87 22.33 -19.61
CA SER A 387 44.16 21.89 -19.01
C SER A 387 44.78 22.69 -17.85
N ALA A 388 44.73 22.10 -16.65
CA ALA A 388 45.89 21.50 -15.96
C ALA A 388 45.41 20.56 -14.86
#